data_AF-A0A2D7GAU0-F1
#
_entry.id   AF-A0A2D7GAU0-F1
#
_cell.length_a   1.000
_cell.length_b   1.000
_cell.length_c   1.000
_cell.angle_alpha   90.00
_cell.angle_beta   90.00
_cell.angle_gamma   90.00
#
_symmetry.space_group_name_H-M   'P 1'
#
loop_
_entity.id
_entity.type
_entity.pdbx_description
1 polymer ?
#
loop_
_entity_poly.entity_id
_entity_poly.type
_entity_poly.pdbx_seq_one_letter_code
_entity_poly.pdbx_strand_id
1 'polypeptide(L)' 'MDKLKSDHLSEIIEMSLSDKFSFKDIEAEYALGENDVKKLMRQNLKRGSYRAWRRRVKRFSERREYYK' A
#
# COMPACT_ATOMS: atom_id res chain seq x y z
N MET A 1 -13.62 13.86 14.00
CA MET A 1 -12.98 13.51 12.71
C MET A 1 -11.73 12.73 13.05
N ASP A 2 -11.81 11.41 12.90
CA ASP A 2 -10.78 10.47 13.30
C ASP A 2 -9.47 10.79 12.58
N LYS A 3 -8.53 11.37 13.32
CA LYS A 3 -7.13 11.27 12.96
C LYS A 3 -6.84 9.78 12.95
N LEU A 4 -6.60 9.20 11.77
CA LEU A 4 -5.75 8.02 11.67
C LEU A 4 -4.58 8.26 12.64
N LYS A 5 -4.55 7.50 13.74
CA LYS A 5 -3.44 7.60 14.71
C LYS A 5 -2.16 7.48 13.89
N SER A 6 -1.13 8.27 14.21
CA SER A 6 0.14 8.23 13.46
C SER A 6 0.72 6.82 13.36
N ASP A 7 0.33 5.97 14.31
CA ASP A 7 0.69 4.56 14.39
C ASP A 7 0.12 3.77 13.20
N HIS A 8 -1.17 3.92 12.91
CA HIS A 8 -1.80 3.27 11.74
C HIS A 8 -1.17 3.74 10.43
N LEU A 9 -0.80 5.02 10.32
CA LEU A 9 -0.13 5.52 9.11
C LEU A 9 1.20 4.80 8.86
N SER A 10 2.00 4.64 9.92
CA SER A 10 3.30 3.96 9.84
C SER A 10 3.13 2.48 9.52
N GLU A 11 2.14 1.82 10.13
CA GLU A 11 1.78 0.43 9.87
C GLU A 11 1.32 0.22 8.42
N ILE A 12 0.42 1.07 7.90
CA ILE A 12 -0.04 1.00 6.51
C ILE A 12 1.14 1.17 5.55
N ILE A 13 2.08 2.07 5.83
CA ILE A 13 3.28 2.27 5.02
C ILE A 13 4.17 1.02 5.06
N GLU A 14 4.40 0.45 6.24
CA GLU A 14 5.20 -0.77 6.41
C GLU A 14 4.56 -1.96 5.69
N MET A 15 3.26 -2.17 5.89
CA MET A 15 2.49 -3.22 5.22
C MET A 15 2.53 -3.04 3.69
N SER A 16 2.39 -1.81 3.20
CA SER A 16 2.45 -1.50 1.76
C SER A 16 3.85 -1.71 1.16
N LEU A 17 4.91 -1.56 1.97
CA LEU A 17 6.29 -1.81 1.57
C LEU A 17 6.68 -3.28 1.69
N SER A 18 5.94 -4.07 2.44
CA SER A 18 6.13 -5.50 2.62
C SER A 18 5.53 -6.29 1.46
N ASP A 19 6.26 -7.31 1.02
CA ASP A 19 5.82 -8.25 -0.01
C ASP A 19 4.82 -9.30 0.53
N LYS A 20 4.56 -9.29 1.85
CA LYS A 20 3.70 -10.25 2.56
C LYS A 20 2.23 -9.83 2.59
N PHE A 21 1.95 -8.53 2.48
CA PHE A 21 0.60 -7.99 2.57
C PHE A 21 0.12 -7.52 1.21
N SER A 22 -1.16 -7.68 0.96
CA SER A 22 -1.85 -7.17 -0.21
C SER A 22 -2.74 -5.99 0.13
N PHE A 23 -3.17 -5.28 -0.91
CA PHE A 23 -4.16 -4.23 -0.72
C PHE A 23 -5.46 -4.74 -0.11
N LYS A 24 -5.83 -6.02 -0.32
CA LYS A 24 -7.00 -6.62 0.33
C LYS A 24 -6.81 -6.79 1.83
N ASP A 25 -5.59 -7.15 2.27
CA ASP A 25 -5.30 -7.30 3.70
C ASP A 25 -5.33 -5.93 4.39
N ILE A 26 -4.79 -4.90 3.72
CA ILE A 26 -4.85 -3.51 4.20
C ILE A 26 -6.30 -2.99 4.20
N GLU A 27 -7.10 -3.33 3.18
CA GLU A 27 -8.51 -2.97 3.10
C GLU A 27 -9.33 -3.66 4.20
N ALA A 28 -9.05 -4.92 4.51
CA ALA A 28 -9.74 -5.65 5.58
C ALA A 28 -9.46 -5.07 6.97
N GLU A 29 -8.21 -4.67 7.24
CA GLU A 29 -7.79 -4.18 8.56
C GLU A 29 -8.10 -2.68 8.76
N TYR A 30 -7.90 -1.86 7.72
CA TYR A 30 -7.97 -0.40 7.83
C TYR A 30 -9.12 0.23 7.02
N ALA A 31 -9.94 -0.56 6.34
CA ALA A 31 -10.97 -0.08 5.41
C ALA A 31 -10.42 0.86 4.32
N LEU A 32 -9.13 0.70 3.96
CA LEU A 32 -8.45 1.49 2.94
C LEU A 32 -8.26 0.67 1.66
N GLY A 33 -8.99 1.06 0.62
CA GLY A 33 -8.82 0.48 -0.71
C GLY A 33 -7.47 0.84 -1.33
N GLU A 34 -7.09 0.10 -2.38
CA GLU A 34 -5.82 0.27 -3.09
C GLU A 34 -5.55 1.72 -3.53
N ASN A 35 -6.58 2.44 -3.96
CA ASN A 35 -6.45 3.83 -4.40
C ASN A 35 -6.06 4.77 -3.26
N ASP A 36 -6.59 4.55 -2.05
CA ASP A 36 -6.30 5.39 -0.90
C ASP A 36 -4.92 5.09 -0.35
N VAL A 37 -4.51 3.81 -0.33
CA VAL A 37 -3.13 3.40 -0.05
C VAL A 37 -2.16 4.05 -1.04
N LYS A 38 -2.46 4.05 -2.35
CA LYS A 38 -1.63 4.72 -3.37
C LYS A 38 -1.49 6.23 -3.11
N LYS A 39 -2.58 6.92 -2.73
CA LYS A 39 -2.54 8.35 -2.39
C LYS A 39 -1.68 8.59 -1.16
N LEU A 40 -1.87 7.78 -0.12
CA LEU A 40 -1.11 7.84 1.13
C LEU A 40 0.39 7.62 0.88
N MET A 41 0.74 6.59 0.12
CA MET A 41 2.14 6.32 -0.26
C MET A 41 2.76 7.44 -1.09
N ARG A 42 1.97 8.09 -1.96
CA ARG A 42 2.43 9.25 -2.75
C ARG A 42 2.72 10.47 -1.88
N GLN A 43 1.96 10.66 -0.81
CA GLN A 43 2.14 11.79 0.13
C GLN A 43 3.31 11.57 1.08
N ASN A 44 3.58 10.31 1.46
CA ASN A 44 4.59 9.98 2.47
C ASN A 44 5.96 9.58 1.91
N LEU A 45 6.03 9.07 0.68
CA LEU A 45 7.30 8.70 0.05
C LEU A 45 7.90 9.81 -0.80
N LYS A 46 9.23 9.90 -0.80
CA LYS A 46 9.96 10.68 -1.81
C LYS A 46 9.62 10.17 -3.22
N ARG A 47 9.59 11.08 -4.20
CA ARG A 47 9.25 10.76 -5.61
C ARG A 47 9.97 9.52 -6.17
N GLY A 48 11.27 9.38 -5.89
CA GLY A 48 12.06 8.23 -6.35
C GLY A 48 11.60 6.91 -5.72
N SER A 49 11.43 6.89 -4.39
CA SER A 49 10.93 5.73 -3.64
C SER A 49 9.52 5.34 -4.08
N TYR A 50 8.62 6.32 -4.28
CA TYR A 50 7.27 6.07 -4.78
C TYR A 50 7.30 5.42 -6.17
N ARG A 51 8.15 5.91 -7.10
CA ARG A 51 8.31 5.29 -8.43
C ARG A 51 8.82 3.85 -8.33
N ALA A 52 9.81 3.58 -7.48
CA ALA A 52 10.32 2.23 -7.27
C ALA A 52 9.24 1.30 -6.70
N TRP A 53 8.53 1.75 -5.67
CA TRP A 53 7.40 1.01 -5.08
C TRP A 53 6.31 0.69 -6.11
N ARG A 54 5.91 1.66 -6.94
CA ARG A 54 4.92 1.44 -8.00
C ARG A 54 5.33 0.37 -9.02
N ARG A 55 6.62 0.27 -9.35
CA ARG A 55 7.12 -0.81 -10.22
C ARG A 55 6.96 -2.18 -9.55
N ARG A 56 7.27 -2.29 -8.25
CA ARG A 56 7.07 -3.54 -7.49
C ARG A 56 5.60 -3.93 -7.42
N VAL A 57 4.71 -2.97 -7.13
CA VAL A 57 3.25 -3.20 -7.09
C VAL A 57 2.75 -3.74 -8.42
N LYS A 58 3.18 -3.16 -9.56
CA LYS A 58 2.81 -3.64 -10.90
C LYS A 58 3.23 -5.10 -11.10
N ARG A 59 4.50 -5.43 -10.78
CA ARG A 59 5.02 -6.80 -10.88
C ARG A 59 4.28 -7.78 -9.95
N PHE A 60 3.84 -7.32 -8.78
CA PHE A 60 3.05 -8.13 -7.85
C PHE A 60 1.64 -8.41 -8.35
N SER A 61 1.00 -7.42 -8.97
CA SER A 61 -0.32 -7.56 -9.59
C SER A 61 -0.29 -8.55 -10.75
N GLU A 62 0.71 -8.42 -11.64
CA GLU A 62 0.90 -9.32 -12.79
C GLU A 62 1.11 -10.78 -12.35
N ARG A 63 1.84 -11.01 -11.26
CA ARG A 63 2.02 -12.35 -10.67
C ARG A 63 0.74 -12.98 -10.14
N ARG A 64 -0.21 -12.18 -9.64
CA ARG A 64 -1.46 -12.70 -9.04
C ARG A 64 -2.56 -12.94 -10.07
N GLU A 65 -2.49 -12.26 -11.22
CA GLU A 65 -3.40 -12.50 -12.34
C GLU A 65 -3.23 -13.92 -12.92
N TYR A 66 -2.07 -14.54 -12.71
CA TYR A 66 -1.77 -15.91 -13.15
C TYR A 66 -2.29 -17.02 -12.21
N TYR A 67 -3.02 -16.69 -11.13
CA TYR A 67 -3.57 -17.66 -10.17
C TYR A 67 -5.11 -17.63 -10.13
N LYS A 68 -5.76 -17.57 -11.30
CA LYS A 68 -7.20 -17.85 -11.43
C LYS A 68 -7.43 -19.16 -12.14
#